data_AF-A0A8D2QS90-F1
#
_entry.id   AF-A0A8D2QS90-F1
#
_cell.length_a   1.000
_cell.length_b   1.000
_cell.length_c   1.000
_cell.angle_alpha   90.00
_cell.angle_beta   90.00
_cell.angle_gamma   90.00
#
_symmetry.space_group_name_H-M   'P 1'
#
loop_
_entity.id
_entity.type
_entity.pdbx_description
1 polymer ?
#
loop_
_entity_poly.entity_id
_entity_poly.type
_entity_poly.pdbx_seq_one_letter_code
_entity_poly.pdbx_strand_id
1 'polypeptide(L)'
;FIFPFTAIVRLFAFLLLSLAAWYLGYFVAAHVPQSTVSIAALQQIGKKPVLRAPAPKRQKCDHWSPCPPGNFAYRILSGGGKERRAKICFEDEQLKNDAKKLVEELGSKEIKNIQFRSSWVFIAAKGFQLPNNIQREKINHSDQTKNRYKGWPAEIQIEGCIPRNLM
;
A
#
# COMPACT_ATOMS: atom_id res chain seq x y z
N PHE A 1 -76.51 -26.18 26.90
CA PHE A 1 -76.76 -24.84 26.33
C PHE A 1 -75.59 -23.86 26.58
N ILE A 2 -74.32 -24.24 26.32
CA ILE A 2 -73.13 -23.39 26.59
C ILE A 2 -72.42 -22.91 25.29
N PHE A 3 -72.78 -23.46 24.13
CA PHE A 3 -72.16 -23.15 22.84
C PHE A 3 -72.42 -21.73 22.26
N PRO A 4 -73.58 -21.06 22.47
CA PRO A 4 -73.78 -19.75 21.83
C PRO A 4 -72.99 -18.63 22.52
N PHE A 5 -72.77 -18.73 23.84
CA PHE A 5 -72.16 -17.64 24.60
C PHE A 5 -70.66 -17.47 24.29
N THR A 6 -69.90 -18.56 24.15
CA THR A 6 -68.47 -18.50 23.79
C THR A 6 -68.26 -18.08 22.34
N ALA A 7 -69.15 -18.45 21.42
CA ALA A 7 -69.12 -18.00 20.04
C ALA A 7 -69.38 -16.48 19.93
N ILE A 8 -70.36 -15.98 20.68
CA ILE A 8 -70.70 -14.56 20.74
C ILE A 8 -69.54 -13.75 21.35
N VAL A 9 -68.95 -14.19 22.47
CA VAL A 9 -67.81 -13.52 23.10
C VAL A 9 -66.59 -13.46 22.17
N ARG A 10 -66.32 -14.52 21.40
CA ARG A 10 -65.24 -14.52 20.39
C ARG A 10 -65.52 -13.55 19.24
N LEU A 11 -66.76 -13.50 18.75
CA LEU A 11 -67.18 -12.54 17.72
C LEU A 11 -66.96 -11.10 18.19
N PHE A 12 -67.37 -10.78 19.41
CA PHE A 12 -67.12 -9.47 20.01
C PHE A 12 -65.62 -9.19 20.19
N ALA A 13 -64.83 -10.17 20.63
CA ALA A 13 -63.39 -10.03 20.74
C ALA A 13 -62.72 -9.76 19.39
N PHE A 14 -63.14 -10.45 18.32
CA PHE A 14 -62.65 -10.20 16.95
C PHE A 14 -63.03 -8.81 16.44
N LEU A 15 -64.26 -8.35 16.71
CA LEU A 15 -64.70 -7.00 16.35
C LEU A 15 -63.91 -5.93 17.10
N LEU A 16 -63.66 -6.12 18.40
CA LEU A 16 -62.87 -5.20 19.22
C LEU A 16 -61.40 -5.17 18.79
N LEU A 17 -60.79 -6.32 18.48
CA LEU A 17 -59.42 -6.40 17.96
C LEU A 17 -59.30 -5.72 16.59
N SER A 18 -60.29 -5.92 15.71
CA SER A 18 -60.32 -5.27 14.40
C SER A 18 -60.42 -3.75 14.54
N LEU A 19 -61.32 -3.25 15.39
CA LEU A 19 -61.45 -1.83 15.68
C LEU A 19 -60.19 -1.25 16.31
N ALA A 20 -59.58 -1.96 17.26
CA ALA A 20 -58.34 -1.54 17.91
C ALA A 20 -57.18 -1.47 16.90
N ALA A 21 -57.03 -2.46 16.02
CA ALA A 21 -56.01 -2.45 14.97
C ALA A 21 -56.21 -1.27 14.00
N TRP A 22 -57.45 -0.98 13.63
CA TRP A 22 -57.78 0.14 12.76
C TRP A 22 -57.48 1.49 13.44
N TYR A 23 -57.81 1.62 14.73
CA TYR A 23 -57.55 2.81 15.52
C TYR A 23 -56.05 3.04 15.75
N LEU A 24 -55.28 1.98 16.05
CA LEU A 24 -53.82 2.08 16.15
C LEU A 24 -53.20 2.48 14.80
N GLY A 25 -53.67 1.93 13.69
CA GLY A 25 -53.22 2.32 12.34
C GLY A 25 -53.47 3.80 12.05
N TYR A 26 -54.68 4.29 12.38
CA TYR A 26 -55.02 5.71 12.25
C TYR A 26 -54.18 6.60 13.17
N PHE A 27 -53.98 6.19 14.43
CA PHE A 27 -53.16 6.92 15.40
C PHE A 27 -51.70 7.03 14.93
N VAL A 28 -51.13 5.94 14.44
CA VAL A 28 -49.78 5.92 13.85
C VAL A 28 -49.73 6.83 12.62
N ALA A 29 -50.71 6.79 11.73
CA ALA A 29 -50.76 7.66 10.56
C ALA A 29 -50.91 9.15 10.91
N ALA A 30 -51.64 9.48 11.98
CA ALA A 30 -51.92 10.86 12.39
C ALA A 30 -50.80 11.49 13.22
N HIS A 31 -50.10 10.70 14.05
CA HIS A 31 -49.13 11.20 15.01
C HIS A 31 -47.68 10.77 14.77
N VAL A 32 -47.39 9.88 13.82
CA VAL A 32 -46.01 9.58 13.42
C VAL A 32 -45.63 10.51 12.27
N PRO A 33 -44.79 11.54 12.49
CA PRO A 33 -44.35 12.42 11.42
C PRO A 33 -43.48 11.64 10.43
N GLN A 34 -43.80 11.77 9.14
CA GLN A 34 -43.07 11.15 8.02
C GLN A 34 -41.58 11.55 7.95
N SER A 35 -41.16 12.57 8.70
CA SER A 35 -39.76 13.02 8.76
C SER A 35 -38.84 12.11 9.57
N THR A 36 -39.38 11.22 10.42
CA THR A 36 -38.56 10.42 11.35
C THR A 36 -38.13 9.07 10.79
N VAL A 37 -38.85 8.53 9.81
CA VAL A 37 -38.56 7.21 9.23
C VAL A 37 -38.49 7.32 7.72
N SER A 38 -37.33 7.76 7.22
CA SER A 38 -37.03 7.68 5.79
C SER A 38 -36.66 6.24 5.43
N ILE A 39 -37.46 5.61 4.58
CA ILE A 39 -37.19 4.26 4.02
C ILE A 39 -35.84 4.25 3.29
N ALA A 40 -35.47 5.39 2.70
CA ALA A 40 -34.16 5.59 2.08
C ALA A 40 -33.00 5.51 3.09
N ALA A 41 -33.20 5.94 4.34
CA ALA A 41 -32.19 5.83 5.40
C ALA A 41 -32.02 4.38 5.87
N LEU A 42 -33.10 3.59 5.92
CA LEU A 42 -33.05 2.17 6.28
C LEU A 42 -32.32 1.32 5.21
N GLN A 43 -32.44 1.67 3.93
CA GLN A 43 -31.67 1.03 2.85
C GLN A 43 -30.15 1.27 2.96
N GLN A 44 -29.72 2.35 3.64
CA GLN A 44 -28.29 2.63 3.85
C GLN A 44 -27.67 1.77 4.96
N ILE A 45 -28.45 1.33 5.95
CA ILE A 45 -27.97 0.55 7.09
C ILE A 45 -27.56 -0.88 6.66
N GLY A 46 -28.19 -1.44 5.62
CA GLY A 46 -27.85 -2.75 5.07
C GLY A 46 -26.60 -2.77 4.18
N LYS A 47 -26.09 -1.61 3.75
CA LYS A 47 -24.85 -1.51 2.97
C LYS A 47 -23.69 -1.40 3.94
N LYS A 48 -23.08 -2.53 4.29
CA LYS A 48 -21.80 -2.57 5.01
C LYS A 48 -20.83 -1.59 4.35
N PRO A 49 -20.42 -0.48 4.98
CA PRO A 49 -19.49 0.44 4.34
C PRO A 49 -18.19 -0.32 4.18
N VAL A 50 -17.84 -0.63 2.94
CA VAL A 50 -16.51 -1.14 2.63
C VAL A 50 -15.58 0.02 2.90
N LEU A 51 -15.01 0.05 4.10
CA LEU A 51 -13.84 0.87 4.43
C LEU A 51 -12.72 0.40 3.49
N ARG A 52 -12.69 0.99 2.29
CA ARG A 52 -11.56 0.83 1.38
C ARG A 52 -10.43 1.60 2.00
N ALA A 53 -9.44 0.88 2.50
CA ALA A 53 -8.17 1.51 2.84
C ALA A 53 -7.72 2.33 1.61
N PRO A 54 -7.25 3.58 1.81
CA PRO A 54 -6.72 4.36 0.70
C PRO A 54 -5.64 3.56 -0.02
N ALA A 55 -5.61 3.63 -1.35
CA ALA A 55 -4.57 2.96 -2.13
C ALA A 55 -3.19 3.32 -1.55
N PRO A 56 -2.30 2.34 -1.31
CA PRO A 56 -1.00 2.60 -0.72
C PRO A 56 -0.30 3.66 -1.55
N LYS A 57 0.08 4.78 -0.93
CA LYS A 57 0.80 5.84 -1.63
C LYS A 57 2.14 5.30 -2.08
N ARG A 58 2.42 5.38 -3.39
CA ARG A 58 3.73 5.05 -3.94
C ARG A 58 4.79 5.93 -3.28
N GLN A 59 5.83 5.31 -2.72
CA GLN A 59 6.97 6.00 -2.12
C GLN A 59 8.02 6.32 -3.20
N LYS A 60 8.87 7.31 -2.94
CA LYS A 60 9.99 7.67 -3.82
C LYS A 60 10.89 6.46 -4.07
N CYS A 61 11.32 6.27 -5.31
CA CYS A 61 12.13 5.13 -5.75
C CYS A 61 11.54 3.75 -5.42
N ASP A 62 10.22 3.64 -5.26
CA ASP A 62 9.50 2.42 -4.90
C ASP A 62 9.99 1.79 -3.58
N HIS A 63 10.34 2.63 -2.60
CA HIS A 63 10.69 2.17 -1.25
C HIS A 63 9.50 1.50 -0.55
N TRP A 64 9.83 0.56 0.34
CA TRP A 64 8.83 -0.11 1.18
C TRP A 64 8.23 0.83 2.24
N SER A 65 9.07 1.69 2.82
CA SER A 65 8.68 2.68 3.84
C SER A 65 9.13 4.10 3.45
N PRO A 66 8.41 5.14 3.89
CA PRO A 66 8.81 6.51 3.64
C PRO A 66 10.15 6.82 4.34
N CYS A 67 11.01 7.57 3.65
CA CYS A 67 12.20 8.14 4.28
C CYS A 67 11.80 9.23 5.31
N PRO A 68 12.57 9.39 6.41
CA PRO A 68 12.35 10.48 7.36
C PRO A 68 12.39 11.86 6.70
N PRO A 69 11.66 12.86 7.24
CA PRO A 69 11.65 14.21 6.69
C PRO A 69 13.06 14.81 6.72
N GLY A 70 13.44 15.50 5.65
CA GLY A 70 14.77 16.08 5.53
C GLY A 70 15.85 15.11 5.05
N ASN A 71 15.49 13.92 4.57
CA ASN A 71 16.43 12.99 3.92
C ASN A 71 16.20 12.93 2.40
N PHE A 72 17.17 12.40 1.67
CA PHE A 72 17.02 12.03 0.27
C PHE A 72 16.80 10.52 0.13
N ALA A 73 15.87 10.14 -0.74
CA ALA A 73 15.57 8.76 -1.09
C ALA A 73 16.41 8.34 -2.31
N TYR A 74 17.08 7.20 -2.22
CA TYR A 74 17.81 6.60 -3.33
C TYR A 74 17.55 5.10 -3.38
N ARG A 75 17.63 4.52 -4.59
CA ARG A 75 17.58 3.07 -4.78
C ARG A 75 18.47 2.66 -5.93
N ILE A 76 19.34 1.69 -5.68
CA ILE A 76 20.31 1.21 -6.66
C ILE A 76 20.14 -0.29 -6.80
N LEU A 77 19.84 -0.71 -8.02
CA LEU A 77 19.61 -2.10 -8.39
C LEU A 77 20.59 -2.47 -9.50
N SER A 78 21.43 -3.46 -9.22
CA SER A 78 22.28 -4.05 -10.26
C SER A 78 21.43 -4.80 -11.27
N GLY A 79 21.89 -4.86 -12.53
CA GLY A 79 21.32 -5.80 -13.50
C GLY A 79 21.59 -7.26 -13.11
N GLY A 80 20.73 -8.16 -13.58
CA GLY A 80 20.82 -9.61 -13.39
C GLY A 80 20.21 -10.35 -14.58
N GLY A 81 21.04 -10.95 -15.42
CA GLY A 81 20.58 -11.58 -16.65
C GLY A 81 20.20 -10.58 -17.75
N LYS A 82 19.46 -11.06 -18.76
CA LYS A 82 19.02 -10.25 -19.92
C LYS A 82 17.78 -9.41 -19.61
N GLU A 83 16.96 -9.84 -18.67
CA GLU A 83 15.65 -9.23 -18.36
C GLU A 83 15.72 -8.17 -17.26
N ARG A 84 16.54 -8.36 -16.21
CA ARG A 84 16.71 -7.37 -15.14
C ARG A 84 17.84 -6.41 -15.50
N ARG A 85 17.48 -5.21 -15.98
CA ARG A 85 18.45 -4.13 -16.24
C ARG A 85 18.84 -3.41 -14.95
N ALA A 86 20.05 -2.86 -14.92
CA ALA A 86 20.48 -1.98 -13.86
C ALA A 86 19.59 -0.73 -13.80
N LYS A 87 19.25 -0.29 -12.59
CA LYS A 87 18.44 0.91 -12.34
C LYS A 87 19.05 1.67 -11.17
N ILE A 88 19.29 2.96 -11.38
CA ILE A 88 19.73 3.90 -10.34
C ILE A 88 18.65 4.96 -10.25
N CYS A 89 18.05 5.12 -9.07
CA CYS A 89 17.02 6.11 -8.77
C CYS A 89 17.49 7.04 -7.65
N PHE A 90 17.32 8.34 -7.83
CA PHE A 90 17.57 9.36 -6.82
C PHE A 90 16.41 10.36 -6.83
N GLU A 91 15.74 10.55 -5.70
CA GLU A 91 14.57 11.45 -5.58
C GLU A 91 13.51 11.24 -6.69
N ASP A 92 13.22 9.98 -7.05
CA ASP A 92 12.34 9.55 -8.15
C ASP A 92 12.86 9.77 -9.60
N GLU A 93 14.09 10.27 -9.77
CA GLU A 93 14.74 10.42 -11.07
C GLU A 93 15.69 9.25 -11.40
N GLN A 94 15.67 8.80 -12.66
CA GLN A 94 16.50 7.69 -13.13
C GLN A 94 17.77 8.19 -13.85
N LEU A 95 18.94 7.75 -13.39
CA LEU A 95 20.26 8.15 -13.92
C LEU A 95 20.75 7.22 -15.06
N LYS A 96 21.52 7.75 -16.03
CA LYS A 96 22.01 7.04 -17.24
C LYS A 96 23.55 6.80 -17.23
N ASN A 97 24.05 6.07 -18.25
CA ASN A 97 25.15 5.10 -18.18
C ASN A 97 26.61 5.55 -18.46
N ASP A 98 26.94 6.81 -18.68
CA ASP A 98 28.33 7.22 -19.02
C ASP A 98 29.24 7.33 -17.77
N ALA A 99 29.26 6.28 -16.96
CA ALA A 99 29.50 6.40 -15.52
C ALA A 99 30.86 5.89 -15.03
N LYS A 100 31.60 5.04 -15.77
CA LYS A 100 32.74 4.30 -15.17
C LYS A 100 33.89 5.19 -14.65
N LYS A 101 34.33 6.19 -15.42
CA LYS A 101 35.38 7.13 -14.98
C LYS A 101 34.89 8.04 -13.85
N LEU A 102 33.67 8.55 -13.98
CA LEU A 102 33.04 9.41 -12.98
C LEU A 102 32.82 8.65 -11.65
N VAL A 103 32.45 7.38 -11.70
CA VAL A 103 32.24 6.52 -10.52
C VAL A 103 33.54 6.28 -9.76
N GLU A 104 34.65 6.13 -10.48
CA GLU A 104 35.98 6.00 -9.87
C GLU A 104 36.39 7.30 -9.16
N GLU A 105 36.21 8.46 -9.82
CA GLU A 105 36.46 9.78 -9.22
C GLU A 105 35.59 10.05 -7.98
N LEU A 106 34.40 9.46 -7.94
CA LEU A 106 33.47 9.55 -6.82
C LEU A 106 33.82 8.60 -5.65
N GLY A 107 34.88 7.80 -5.77
CA GLY A 107 35.44 7.00 -4.68
C GLY A 107 35.01 5.52 -4.64
N SER A 108 34.48 4.99 -5.74
CA SER A 108 34.23 3.55 -5.85
C SER A 108 35.53 2.75 -5.86
N LYS A 109 35.57 1.67 -5.08
CA LYS A 109 36.74 0.78 -4.98
C LYS A 109 36.56 -0.46 -5.86
N GLU A 110 35.34 -0.92 -6.06
CA GLU A 110 35.04 -2.17 -6.77
C GLU A 110 34.77 -1.99 -8.27
N ILE A 111 34.61 -0.75 -8.76
CA ILE A 111 34.36 -0.50 -10.19
C ILE A 111 35.48 -1.05 -11.10
N LYS A 112 36.73 -1.06 -10.62
CA LYS A 112 37.89 -1.61 -11.34
C LYS A 112 37.89 -3.13 -11.36
N ASN A 113 37.34 -3.76 -10.34
CA ASN A 113 37.30 -5.21 -10.17
C ASN A 113 36.05 -5.83 -10.82
N ILE A 114 35.24 -5.04 -11.53
CA ILE A 114 34.01 -5.53 -12.15
C ILE A 114 34.33 -6.49 -13.30
N GLN A 115 33.81 -7.71 -13.21
CA GLN A 115 34.02 -8.76 -14.21
C GLN A 115 32.78 -8.93 -15.09
N PHE A 116 32.94 -9.65 -16.20
CA PHE A 116 31.83 -10.01 -17.08
C PHE A 116 30.69 -10.67 -16.28
N ARG A 117 29.48 -10.11 -16.40
CA ARG A 117 28.26 -10.53 -15.68
C ARG A 117 28.28 -10.36 -14.16
N SER A 118 29.18 -9.56 -13.60
CA SER A 118 29.07 -9.19 -12.19
C SER A 118 27.89 -8.25 -11.97
N SER A 119 27.14 -8.49 -10.90
CA SER A 119 26.19 -7.54 -10.36
C SER A 119 26.94 -6.58 -9.43
N TRP A 120 26.70 -5.28 -9.52
CA TRP A 120 27.40 -4.25 -8.73
C TRP A 120 26.46 -3.08 -8.45
N VAL A 121 26.56 -2.54 -7.24
CA VAL A 121 25.83 -1.35 -6.77
C VAL A 121 26.76 -0.46 -5.95
N PHE A 122 26.65 0.85 -6.15
CA PHE A 122 27.50 1.84 -5.49
C PHE A 122 26.75 3.15 -5.29
N ILE A 123 26.96 3.78 -4.13
CA ILE A 123 26.50 5.11 -3.83
C ILE A 123 27.65 6.03 -3.45
N ALA A 124 27.65 7.22 -4.04
CA ALA A 124 28.56 8.30 -3.72
C ALA A 124 27.81 9.63 -3.60
N ALA A 125 28.43 10.54 -2.87
CA ALA A 125 28.06 11.94 -2.81
C ALA A 125 29.19 12.78 -3.39
N LYS A 126 28.84 13.79 -4.20
CA LYS A 126 29.79 14.78 -4.70
C LYS A 126 29.68 16.03 -3.83
N GLY A 127 30.79 16.48 -3.27
CA GLY A 127 30.85 17.68 -2.43
C GLY A 127 30.75 17.44 -0.92
N PHE A 128 30.45 16.21 -0.47
CA PHE A 128 30.48 15.83 0.95
C PHE A 128 30.76 14.34 1.12
N GLN A 129 31.18 13.93 2.33
CA GLN A 129 31.46 12.53 2.64
C GLN A 129 30.23 11.84 3.22
N LEU A 130 29.86 10.69 2.65
CA LEU A 130 28.82 9.83 3.20
C LEU A 130 29.30 9.19 4.53
N PRO A 131 28.43 9.11 5.55
CA PRO A 131 28.81 8.57 6.85
C PRO A 131 29.14 7.08 6.74
N ASN A 132 30.09 6.63 7.57
CA ASN A 132 30.68 5.28 7.47
C ASN A 132 29.72 4.14 7.87
N ASN A 133 28.57 4.46 8.45
CA ASN A 133 27.55 3.50 8.86
C ASN A 133 26.66 3.00 7.69
N ILE A 134 26.75 3.60 6.51
CA ILE A 134 25.96 3.21 5.33
C ILE A 134 26.77 2.25 4.45
N GLN A 135 26.14 1.18 3.96
CA GLN A 135 26.74 0.31 2.96
C GLN A 135 26.83 1.05 1.62
N ARG A 136 28.04 1.50 1.27
CA ARG A 136 28.28 2.33 0.08
C ARG A 136 28.44 1.54 -1.20
N GLU A 137 28.93 0.31 -1.12
CA GLU A 137 29.29 -0.47 -2.30
C GLU A 137 29.12 -1.96 -2.04
N LYS A 138 28.62 -2.68 -3.05
CA LYS A 138 28.51 -4.14 -3.00
C LYS A 138 28.65 -4.73 -4.40
N ILE A 139 29.38 -5.84 -4.49
CA ILE A 139 29.63 -6.57 -5.73
C ILE A 139 29.32 -8.05 -5.55
N ASN A 140 28.83 -8.69 -6.61
CA ASN A 140 28.55 -10.12 -6.68
C ASN A 140 29.02 -10.61 -8.06
N HIS A 141 30.07 -11.41 -8.07
CA HIS A 141 30.65 -11.93 -9.30
C HIS A 141 29.87 -13.12 -9.84
N SER A 142 29.92 -13.30 -11.16
CA SER A 142 29.34 -14.49 -11.79
C SER A 142 30.17 -15.72 -11.44
N ASP A 143 29.55 -16.72 -10.84
CA ASP A 143 30.14 -18.02 -10.53
C ASP A 143 29.15 -19.11 -10.97
N GLN A 144 29.59 -20.01 -11.85
CA GLN A 144 28.72 -21.05 -12.43
C GLN A 144 28.02 -21.92 -11.37
N THR A 145 28.62 -22.07 -10.18
CA THR A 145 28.08 -22.88 -9.09
C THR A 145 27.12 -22.11 -8.18
N LYS A 146 27.25 -20.77 -8.11
CA LYS A 146 26.46 -19.89 -7.22
C LYS A 146 25.47 -19.00 -7.96
N ASN A 147 25.48 -19.06 -9.30
CA ASN A 147 24.64 -18.24 -10.14
C ASN A 147 23.17 -18.58 -9.94
N ARG A 148 22.38 -17.57 -9.56
CA ARG A 148 20.92 -17.68 -9.40
C ARG A 148 20.20 -17.87 -10.73
N TYR A 149 20.80 -17.38 -11.81
CA TYR A 149 20.26 -17.43 -13.17
C TYR A 149 21.24 -18.11 -14.11
N LYS A 150 20.79 -18.53 -15.30
CA LYS A 150 21.62 -19.24 -16.29
C LYS A 150 22.85 -18.42 -16.70
N GLY A 151 23.98 -18.68 -16.03
CA GLY A 151 25.24 -17.96 -16.20
C GLY A 151 25.25 -16.52 -15.68
N TRP A 152 24.35 -16.15 -14.75
CA TRP A 152 24.33 -14.83 -14.13
C TRP A 152 24.12 -14.90 -12.61
N PRO A 153 24.79 -14.04 -11.84
CA PRO A 153 24.65 -13.98 -10.39
C PRO A 153 23.32 -13.34 -9.99
N ALA A 154 22.97 -13.49 -8.71
CA ALA A 154 21.82 -12.81 -8.13
C ALA A 154 21.99 -11.30 -8.13
N GLU A 155 20.88 -10.60 -8.31
CA GLU A 155 20.77 -9.15 -8.16
C GLU A 155 21.16 -8.70 -6.76
N ILE A 156 21.77 -7.53 -6.69
CA ILE A 156 22.17 -6.87 -5.45
C ILE A 156 21.33 -5.61 -5.28
N GLN A 157 20.86 -5.40 -4.06
CA GLN A 157 20.15 -4.21 -3.63
C GLN A 157 20.90 -3.59 -2.45
N ILE A 158 21.07 -2.27 -2.52
CA ILE A 158 21.39 -1.41 -1.38
C ILE A 158 20.30 -0.37 -1.27
N GLU A 159 19.87 -0.13 -0.04
CA GLU A 159 18.84 0.83 0.31
C GLU A 159 19.25 1.58 1.57
N GLY A 160 18.80 2.83 1.70
CA GLY A 160 19.16 3.66 2.83
C GLY A 160 18.62 5.07 2.69
N CYS A 161 18.94 5.91 3.69
CA CYS A 161 18.54 7.31 3.74
C CYS A 161 19.81 8.16 3.93
N ILE A 162 20.02 9.17 3.08
CA ILE A 162 21.10 10.16 3.26
C ILE A 162 20.51 11.40 3.92
N PRO A 163 21.05 11.86 5.07
CA PRO A 163 20.56 13.06 5.71
C PRO A 163 21.01 14.33 4.96
N ARG A 164 20.12 15.31 4.84
CA ARG A 164 20.37 16.56 4.07
C ARG A 164 21.40 17.48 4.71
N ASN A 165 21.61 17.39 6.02
CA ASN A 165 22.55 18.24 6.77
C ASN A 165 24.03 17.97 6.43
N LEU A 166 24.31 17.02 5.52
CA LEU A 166 25.65 16.74 5.01
C LEU A 166 26.01 17.60 3.79
N MET A 167 25.04 18.31 3.19
CA MET A 167 25.23 19.27 2.10
C MET A 167 25.39 20.70 2.61
#